data_AF-A0A524Q162-F1
#
_entry.id   AF-A0A524Q162-F1
#
_cell.length_a   1.000
_cell.length_b   1.000
_cell.length_c   1.000
_cell.angle_alpha   90.00
_cell.angle_beta   90.00
_cell.angle_gamma   90.00
#
_symmetry.space_group_name_H-M   'P 1'
#
loop_
_entity.id
_entity.type
_entity.pdbx_description
1 polymer ?
#
loop_
_entity_poly.entity_id
_entity_poly.type
_entity_poly.pdbx_seq_one_letter_code
_entity_poly.pdbx_strand_id
1 'polypeptide(L)'
;MKVIHVIKRIEEIDQDVRELKKLEKSVKKNKSFSTPIYMSIEKQINIILGERIKMLDLKIANPPETMKKEIEGDGEEIETASPLRPSREPERKKKEPRQKKSDIEEPIEDDIPMLTQDQIDARIDTLKAERPSAEGPVKGRSALNDDSVKILDIALEKGSLAAEKEDKKDKDKKVKFFRDNFPVE
;
A
#
# COMPACT_ATOMS: atom_id res chain seq x y z
N MET A 1 16.42 -19.24 -10.98
CA MET A 1 16.74 -17.82 -11.24
C MET A 1 18.14 -17.53 -10.72
N LYS A 2 19.00 -16.84 -11.49
CA LYS A 2 20.28 -16.38 -10.95
C LYS A 2 20.01 -15.18 -10.03
N VAL A 3 20.77 -15.05 -8.94
CA VAL A 3 20.64 -13.93 -7.98
C VAL A 3 20.77 -12.58 -8.66
N ILE A 4 21.62 -12.49 -9.69
CA ILE A 4 21.79 -11.28 -10.52
C ILE A 4 20.47 -10.82 -11.15
N HIS A 5 19.59 -11.74 -11.56
CA HIS A 5 18.30 -11.39 -12.17
C HIS A 5 17.30 -10.91 -11.12
N VAL A 6 17.38 -11.44 -9.89
CA VAL A 6 16.56 -10.98 -8.77
C VAL A 6 16.98 -9.56 -8.38
N ILE A 7 18.29 -9.30 -8.26
CA ILE A 7 18.81 -7.97 -7.94
C ILE A 7 18.42 -6.95 -9.02
N LYS A 8 18.65 -7.27 -10.30
CA LYS A 8 18.27 -6.38 -11.40
C LYS A 8 16.77 -6.11 -11.41
N ARG A 9 15.95 -7.12 -11.11
CA ARG A 9 14.50 -6.97 -11.05
C ARG A 9 14.05 -6.15 -9.83
N ILE A 10 14.74 -6.23 -8.70
CA ILE A 10 14.52 -5.33 -7.54
C ILE A 10 14.85 -3.88 -7.91
N GLU A 11 15.93 -3.64 -8.66
CA GLU A 11 16.32 -2.30 -9.10
C GLU A 11 15.28 -1.70 -10.07
N GLU A 12 14.78 -2.49 -11.02
CA GLU A 12 13.66 -2.10 -11.89
C GLU A 12 12.40 -1.75 -11.08
N ILE A 13 12.05 -2.57 -10.09
CA ILE A 13 10.94 -2.32 -9.17
C ILE A 13 11.12 -0.99 -8.41
N ASP A 14 12.32 -0.72 -7.89
CA ASP A 14 12.60 0.51 -7.16
C ASP A 14 12.52 1.75 -8.09
N GLN A 15 12.87 1.61 -9.37
CA GLN A 15 12.67 2.64 -10.38
C GLN A 15 11.17 2.87 -10.67
N ASP A 16 10.40 1.81 -10.87
CA ASP A 16 8.96 1.89 -11.12
C ASP A 16 8.20 2.56 -9.95
N VAL A 17 8.56 2.23 -8.70
CA VAL A 17 8.00 2.89 -7.50
C VAL A 17 8.32 4.39 -7.49
N ARG A 18 9.54 4.76 -7.91
CA ARG A 18 9.95 6.17 -7.99
C ARG A 18 9.17 6.93 -9.06
N GLU A 19 8.88 6.29 -10.19
CA GLU A 19 8.08 6.88 -11.27
C GLU A 19 6.61 7.01 -10.87
N LEU A 20 6.02 5.99 -10.24
CA LEU A 20 4.65 6.04 -9.72
C LEU A 20 4.46 7.13 -8.66
N LYS A 21 5.42 7.32 -7.74
CA LYS A 21 5.40 8.43 -6.77
C LYS A 21 5.53 9.80 -7.43
N LYS A 22 6.25 9.92 -8.54
CA LYS A 22 6.31 11.18 -9.32
C LYS A 22 4.98 11.44 -10.03
N LEU A 23 4.37 10.40 -10.59
CA LEU A 23 3.04 10.46 -11.20
C LEU A 23 1.97 10.88 -10.18
N GLU A 24 1.97 10.27 -9.00
CA GLU A 24 1.12 10.65 -7.87
C GLU A 24 1.21 12.16 -7.55
N LYS A 25 2.43 12.71 -7.45
CA LYS A 25 2.67 14.14 -7.21
C LYS A 25 2.25 15.04 -8.36
N SER A 26 2.33 14.54 -9.60
CA SER A 26 1.94 15.29 -10.80
C SER A 26 0.42 15.36 -11.00
N VAL A 27 -0.33 14.41 -10.41
CA VAL A 27 -1.79 14.37 -10.50
C VAL A 27 -2.36 15.51 -9.66
N LYS A 28 -2.93 16.51 -10.34
CA LYS A 28 -3.59 17.64 -9.68
C LYS A 28 -4.84 17.16 -8.93
N LYS A 29 -4.89 17.41 -7.62
CA LYS A 29 -5.99 17.03 -6.71
C LYS A 29 -7.36 17.66 -7.03
N ASN A 30 -7.41 18.67 -7.91
CA ASN A 30 -8.61 19.47 -8.17
C ASN A 30 -9.37 19.07 -9.45
N LYS A 31 -9.13 17.88 -10.01
CA LYS A 31 -9.84 17.40 -11.21
C LYS A 31 -10.77 16.26 -10.83
N SER A 32 -11.96 16.18 -11.44
CA SER A 32 -13.00 15.17 -11.13
C SER A 32 -12.59 13.69 -11.31
N PHE A 33 -11.39 13.43 -11.83
CA PHE A 33 -10.81 12.09 -11.98
C PHE A 33 -9.55 11.86 -11.13
N SER A 34 -9.12 12.82 -10.32
CA SER A 34 -7.89 12.68 -9.53
C SER A 34 -8.00 11.60 -8.48
N THR A 35 -9.15 11.43 -7.82
CA THR A 35 -9.36 10.40 -6.78
C THR A 35 -9.23 8.97 -7.32
N PRO A 36 -9.94 8.56 -8.39
CA PRO A 36 -9.76 7.22 -8.94
C PRO A 36 -8.37 6.99 -9.54
N ILE A 37 -7.73 8.03 -10.10
CA ILE A 37 -6.34 7.94 -10.59
C ILE A 37 -5.38 7.72 -9.42
N TYR A 38 -5.51 8.51 -8.35
CA TYR A 38 -4.67 8.40 -7.15
C TYR A 38 -4.81 7.00 -6.51
N MET A 39 -6.05 6.52 -6.34
CA MET A 39 -6.34 5.16 -5.87
C MET A 39 -5.73 4.07 -6.77
N SER A 40 -5.75 4.27 -8.10
CA SER A 40 -5.12 3.34 -9.04
C SER A 40 -3.59 3.31 -8.91
N ILE A 41 -2.97 4.47 -8.70
CA ILE A 41 -1.51 4.60 -8.52
C ILE A 41 -1.10 3.97 -7.19
N GLU A 42 -1.83 4.23 -6.10
CA GLU A 42 -1.57 3.61 -4.79
C GLU A 42 -1.72 2.08 -4.85
N LYS A 43 -2.76 1.58 -5.54
CA LYS A 43 -2.94 0.13 -5.73
C LYS A 43 -1.77 -0.48 -6.51
N GLN A 44 -1.28 0.20 -7.55
CA GLN A 44 -0.11 -0.26 -8.31
C GLN A 44 1.17 -0.25 -7.46
N ILE A 45 1.39 0.80 -6.66
CA ILE A 45 2.49 0.86 -5.70
C ILE A 45 2.44 -0.34 -4.74
N ASN A 46 1.28 -0.64 -4.18
CA ASN A 46 1.11 -1.77 -3.25
C ASN A 46 1.38 -3.13 -3.93
N ILE A 47 0.99 -3.30 -5.19
CA ILE A 47 1.29 -4.53 -5.96
C ILE A 47 2.81 -4.68 -6.14
N ILE A 48 3.48 -3.62 -6.59
CA ILE A 48 4.93 -3.62 -6.85
C ILE A 48 5.73 -3.81 -5.55
N LEU A 49 5.31 -3.16 -4.46
CA LEU A 49 5.89 -3.39 -3.13
C LEU A 49 5.66 -4.84 -2.67
N GLY A 50 4.49 -5.41 -2.94
CA GLY A 50 4.20 -6.82 -2.68
C GLY A 50 5.09 -7.77 -3.49
N GLU A 51 5.41 -7.45 -4.74
CA GLU A 51 6.37 -8.19 -5.56
C GLU A 51 7.80 -8.08 -5.01
N ARG A 52 8.21 -6.89 -4.56
CA ARG A 52 9.51 -6.67 -3.88
C ARG A 52 9.65 -7.55 -2.64
N ILE A 53 8.64 -7.56 -1.76
CA ILE A 53 8.63 -8.39 -0.55
C ILE A 53 8.71 -9.87 -0.92
N LYS A 54 7.88 -10.34 -1.87
CA LYS A 54 7.95 -11.73 -2.36
C LYS A 54 9.34 -12.09 -2.89
N MET A 55 10.01 -11.17 -3.56
CA MET A 55 11.36 -11.41 -4.09
C MET A 55 12.45 -11.39 -3.00
N LEU A 56 12.27 -10.62 -1.94
CA LEU A 56 13.14 -10.65 -0.75
C LEU A 56 12.91 -11.91 0.09
N ASP A 57 11.68 -12.41 0.16
CA ASP A 57 11.30 -13.63 0.88
C ASP A 57 11.75 -14.92 0.16
N LEU A 58 12.23 -14.83 -1.09
CA LEU A 58 12.82 -15.96 -1.81
C LEU A 58 14.10 -16.40 -1.08
N LYS A 59 13.99 -17.48 -0.30
CA LYS A 59 15.11 -18.15 0.35
C LYS A 59 16.18 -18.51 -0.69
N ILE A 60 17.31 -17.82 -0.62
CA ILE A 60 18.41 -17.98 -1.58
C ILE A 60 19.15 -19.28 -1.22
N ALA A 61 18.85 -20.37 -1.92
CA ALA A 61 19.50 -21.68 -1.70
C ALA A 61 21.01 -21.70 -2.09
N ASN A 62 21.51 -20.67 -2.77
CA ASN A 62 22.94 -20.52 -3.05
C ASN A 62 23.32 -19.04 -3.15
N PRO A 63 23.70 -18.40 -2.02
CA PRO A 63 24.16 -17.02 -2.04
C PRO A 63 25.49 -16.91 -2.82
N PRO A 64 25.71 -15.81 -3.59
CA PRO A 64 26.97 -15.57 -4.27
C PRO A 64 28.12 -15.41 -3.27
N GLU A 65 29.32 -15.86 -3.65
CA GLU A 65 30.50 -15.97 -2.77
C GLU A 65 30.92 -14.67 -2.06
N THR A 66 30.50 -13.50 -2.54
CA THR A 66 30.71 -12.21 -1.87
C THR A 66 29.88 -12.04 -0.60
N MET A 67 28.66 -12.59 -0.55
CA MET A 67 27.79 -12.54 0.63
C MET A 67 28.00 -13.73 1.58
N LYS A 68 28.54 -14.86 1.09
CA LYS A 68 28.98 -15.96 1.96
C LYS A 68 30.07 -15.51 2.93
N LYS A 69 30.99 -14.65 2.50
CA LYS A 69 32.09 -14.12 3.32
C LYS A 69 31.63 -13.23 4.50
N GLU A 70 30.42 -12.68 4.43
CA GLU A 70 29.84 -11.88 5.52
C GLU A 70 28.95 -12.72 6.46
N ILE A 71 28.53 -13.92 6.03
CA ILE A 71 27.67 -14.83 6.80
C ILE A 71 28.51 -15.93 7.47
N GLU A 72 29.62 -16.34 6.87
CA GLU A 72 30.54 -17.37 7.37
C GLU A 72 31.62 -16.77 8.29
N GLY A 73 31.18 -15.89 9.19
CA GLY A 73 31.94 -15.31 10.29
C GLY A 73 31.25 -15.59 11.63
N ASP A 74 30.88 -16.84 11.87
CA ASP A 74 30.68 -17.50 13.18
C ASP A 74 30.05 -18.87 12.92
N GLY A 75 30.88 -19.80 12.44
CA GLY A 75 30.54 -21.21 12.45
C GLY A 75 31.17 -21.85 13.66
N GLU A 76 30.44 -21.95 14.78
CA GLU A 76 30.64 -22.99 15.80
C GLU A 76 29.41 -23.10 16.73
N GLU A 77 28.74 -24.25 16.60
CA GLU A 77 28.01 -25.00 17.63
C GLU A 77 27.08 -24.26 18.62
N ILE A 78 25.77 -24.28 18.33
CA ILE A 78 24.75 -24.21 19.40
C ILE A 78 24.52 -25.64 19.90
N GLU A 79 25.42 -26.12 20.74
CA GLU A 79 25.16 -27.26 21.63
C GLU A 79 24.23 -26.85 22.78
N THR A 80 23.48 -27.85 23.21
CA THR A 80 22.42 -27.87 24.19
C THR A 80 22.81 -27.50 25.63
N ALA A 81 21.81 -27.00 26.37
CA ALA A 81 21.59 -27.16 27.83
C ALA A 81 22.27 -26.18 28.82
N SER A 82 21.41 -25.51 29.61
CA SER A 82 21.68 -24.75 30.85
C SER A 82 22.23 -25.65 31.98
N PRO A 83 22.92 -25.16 33.05
CA PRO A 83 22.23 -24.57 34.23
C PRO A 83 22.99 -23.55 35.15
N LEU A 84 22.23 -22.60 35.70
CA LEU A 84 22.15 -22.10 37.11
C LEU A 84 23.39 -21.59 37.93
N ARG A 85 23.29 -20.29 38.30
CA ARG A 85 23.55 -19.58 39.62
C ARG A 85 24.99 -19.20 40.03
N PRO A 86 25.23 -18.24 40.99
CA PRO A 86 24.33 -17.26 41.65
C PRO A 86 24.88 -15.80 41.80
N SER A 87 23.94 -14.86 42.01
CA SER A 87 23.95 -13.72 42.97
C SER A 87 25.28 -13.06 43.39
N ARG A 88 25.45 -11.78 43.05
CA ARG A 88 26.11 -10.77 43.90
C ARG A 88 25.37 -9.43 43.81
N GLU A 89 24.88 -8.95 44.94
CA GLU A 89 24.42 -7.56 45.17
C GLU A 89 25.57 -6.56 44.92
N PRO A 90 25.25 -5.26 44.76
CA PRO A 90 25.33 -4.40 45.95
C PRO A 90 24.25 -3.30 46.04
N GLU A 91 23.86 -3.02 47.28
CA GLU A 91 23.16 -1.79 47.67
C GLU A 91 24.10 -0.54 47.63
N ARG A 92 23.46 0.63 47.46
CA ARG A 92 23.75 1.97 48.07
C ARG A 92 24.32 3.10 47.19
N LYS A 93 23.39 4.06 46.96
CA LYS A 93 23.43 5.51 47.25
C LYS A 93 24.10 6.50 46.26
N LYS A 94 23.20 7.31 45.67
CA LYS A 94 23.20 8.78 45.45
C LYS A 94 24.35 9.43 44.64
N LYS A 95 23.97 10.04 43.49
CA LYS A 95 24.13 11.48 43.16
C LYS A 95 23.46 11.81 41.80
N GLU A 96 22.48 12.71 41.82
CA GLU A 96 22.05 13.53 40.66
C GLU A 96 23.12 14.60 40.33
N PRO A 97 22.97 15.45 39.30
CA PRO A 97 22.52 15.21 37.91
C PRO A 97 23.52 15.85 36.92
N ARG A 98 23.62 15.36 35.67
CA ARG A 98 24.21 16.18 34.58
C ARG A 98 23.48 15.98 33.25
N GLN A 99 22.88 17.09 32.83
CA GLN A 99 22.29 17.33 31.52
C GLN A 99 23.32 17.10 30.40
N LYS A 100 22.93 16.38 29.35
CA LYS A 100 23.45 16.58 28.00
C LYS A 100 22.27 16.63 27.04
N LYS A 101 22.10 17.80 26.45
CA LYS A 101 21.30 18.03 25.25
C LYS A 101 22.03 17.40 24.07
N SER A 102 21.29 16.70 23.21
CA SER A 102 21.64 16.52 21.82
C SER A 102 20.36 16.75 21.03
N ASP A 103 20.27 17.93 20.42
CA ASP A 103 19.26 18.28 19.44
C ASP A 103 19.47 17.44 18.19
N ILE A 104 18.47 16.65 17.81
CA ILE A 104 18.24 16.20 16.44
C ILE A 104 16.75 16.45 16.18
N GLU A 105 16.47 17.42 15.33
CA GLU A 105 15.14 17.70 14.80
C GLU A 105 14.75 16.59 13.81
N GLU A 106 13.71 15.81 14.15
CA GLU A 106 12.79 15.24 13.16
C GLU A 106 11.36 15.55 13.63
N PRO A 107 10.53 16.19 12.80
CA PRO A 107 9.13 16.39 13.14
C PRO A 107 8.31 15.19 12.67
N ILE A 108 7.36 14.80 13.54
CA ILE A 108 6.25 13.86 13.35
C ILE A 108 6.62 12.41 13.68
N GLU A 109 6.28 12.00 14.90
CA GLU A 109 5.54 10.76 15.10
C GLU A 109 4.54 11.05 16.21
N ASP A 110 3.25 11.01 15.90
CA ASP A 110 2.21 11.05 16.91
C ASP A 110 2.60 10.01 17.98
N ASP A 111 2.88 10.47 19.21
CA ASP A 111 2.97 9.63 20.41
C ASP A 111 1.60 8.95 20.59
N ILE A 112 1.33 7.90 19.80
CA ILE A 112 0.22 7.01 20.04
C ILE A 112 0.63 6.27 21.31
N PRO A 113 -0.03 6.53 22.46
CA PRO A 113 0.31 5.84 23.69
C PRO A 113 0.15 4.35 23.42
N MET A 114 1.25 3.61 23.46
CA MET A 114 1.22 2.17 23.35
C MET A 114 0.34 1.65 24.49
N LEU A 115 -0.86 1.20 24.17
CA LEU A 115 -1.75 0.59 25.16
C LEU A 115 -1.12 -0.71 25.64
N THR A 116 -1.26 -0.97 26.95
CA THR A 116 -0.86 -2.26 27.50
C THR A 116 -1.80 -3.35 27.02
N GLN A 117 -1.35 -4.60 27.03
CA GLN A 117 -2.15 -5.77 26.61
C GLN A 117 -3.49 -5.82 27.35
N ASP A 118 -3.50 -5.53 28.66
CA ASP A 118 -4.71 -5.52 29.49
C ASP A 118 -5.74 -4.48 29.02
N GLN A 119 -5.29 -3.33 28.51
CA GLN A 119 -6.16 -2.28 28.01
C GLN A 119 -6.75 -2.63 26.63
N ILE A 120 -5.99 -3.37 25.83
CA ILE A 120 -6.46 -3.88 24.53
C ILE A 120 -7.55 -4.92 24.75
N ASP A 121 -7.33 -5.86 25.67
CA ASP A 121 -8.27 -6.94 25.97
C ASP A 121 -9.59 -6.39 26.52
N ALA A 122 -9.54 -5.42 27.45
CA ALA A 122 -10.74 -4.74 27.94
C ALA A 122 -11.52 -4.02 26.82
N ARG A 123 -10.82 -3.41 25.86
CA ARG A 123 -11.43 -2.72 24.72
C ARG A 123 -12.04 -3.71 23.72
N ILE A 124 -11.43 -4.88 23.53
CA ILE A 124 -11.99 -5.96 22.70
C ILE A 124 -13.29 -6.51 23.31
N ASP A 125 -13.34 -6.68 24.64
CA ASP A 125 -14.54 -7.19 25.32
C ASP A 125 -15.70 -6.20 25.23
N THR A 126 -15.43 -4.89 25.35
CA THR A 126 -16.46 -3.85 25.12
C THR A 126 -16.99 -3.87 23.68
N LEU A 127 -16.11 -4.01 22.68
CA LEU A 127 -16.48 -4.05 21.26
C LEU A 127 -17.25 -5.32 20.88
N LYS A 128 -16.97 -6.45 21.53
CA LYS A 128 -17.73 -7.70 21.35
C LYS A 128 -19.12 -7.61 22.00
N ALA A 129 -19.25 -6.90 23.12
CA ALA A 129 -20.54 -6.67 23.77
C ALA A 129 -21.46 -5.71 22.98
N GLU A 130 -20.88 -4.73 22.25
CA GLU A 130 -21.64 -3.74 21.47
C GLU A 130 -22.02 -4.19 20.06
N ARG A 131 -21.39 -5.22 19.50
CA ARG A 131 -21.72 -5.76 18.17
C ARG A 131 -22.68 -6.95 18.27
N PRO A 132 -23.97 -6.82 17.90
CA PRO A 132 -24.77 -8.01 17.62
C PRO A 132 -24.15 -8.72 16.41
N SER A 133 -23.98 -10.03 16.52
CA SER A 133 -23.41 -10.93 15.51
C SER A 133 -24.14 -10.81 14.17
N ALA A 134 -23.63 -9.97 13.27
CA ALA A 134 -24.06 -9.88 11.88
C ALA A 134 -23.25 -10.87 11.02
N GLU A 135 -23.49 -12.17 11.20
CA GLU A 135 -23.22 -13.15 10.15
C GLU A 135 -24.41 -13.18 9.20
N GLY A 136 -24.26 -12.54 8.05
CA GLY A 136 -25.20 -12.61 6.93
C GLY A 136 -24.43 -12.69 5.62
N PRO A 137 -24.72 -13.67 4.73
CA PRO A 137 -23.95 -13.86 3.51
C PRO A 137 -24.30 -12.80 2.46
N VAL A 138 -23.32 -11.98 2.07
CA VAL A 138 -23.43 -11.03 0.96
C VAL A 138 -23.27 -11.81 -0.36
N LYS A 139 -24.36 -12.41 -0.85
CA LYS A 139 -24.48 -12.85 -2.26
C LYS A 139 -25.20 -11.77 -3.04
N GLY A 140 -24.53 -11.18 -4.05
CA GLY A 140 -25.25 -10.41 -5.09
C GLY A 140 -24.57 -9.22 -5.75
N ARG A 141 -23.24 -9.09 -5.78
CA ARG A 141 -22.57 -7.97 -6.49
C ARG A 141 -21.56 -8.34 -7.58
N SER A 142 -21.26 -9.62 -7.81
CA SER A 142 -20.26 -10.00 -8.83
C SER A 142 -20.84 -10.07 -10.26
N ALA A 143 -22.09 -10.53 -10.42
CA ALA A 143 -22.66 -10.77 -11.75
C ALA A 143 -22.86 -9.50 -12.59
N LEU A 144 -23.15 -8.35 -11.97
CA LEU A 144 -23.35 -7.07 -12.68
C LEU A 144 -22.03 -6.47 -13.21
N ASN A 145 -20.89 -6.83 -12.62
CA ASN A 145 -19.59 -6.31 -13.04
C ASN A 145 -19.07 -7.04 -14.28
N ASP A 146 -19.30 -8.34 -14.41
CA ASP A 146 -18.81 -9.09 -15.57
C ASP A 146 -19.56 -8.71 -16.86
N ASP A 147 -20.87 -8.47 -16.77
CA ASP A 147 -21.64 -8.08 -17.95
C ASP A 147 -21.34 -6.65 -18.40
N SER A 148 -21.05 -5.74 -17.47
CA SER A 148 -20.63 -4.37 -17.81
C SER A 148 -19.24 -4.33 -18.46
N VAL A 149 -18.31 -5.20 -18.05
CA VAL A 149 -17.00 -5.35 -18.69
C VAL A 149 -17.14 -5.92 -20.10
N LYS A 150 -17.94 -6.98 -20.29
CA LYS A 150 -18.22 -7.53 -21.64
C LYS A 150 -18.85 -6.50 -22.58
N ILE A 151 -19.76 -5.66 -22.08
CA ILE A 151 -20.38 -4.60 -22.89
C ILE A 151 -19.34 -3.56 -23.31
N LEU A 152 -18.41 -3.19 -22.43
CA LEU A 152 -17.31 -2.28 -22.75
C LEU A 152 -16.36 -2.88 -23.80
N ASP A 153 -16.00 -4.16 -23.66
CA ASP A 153 -15.16 -4.86 -24.64
C ASP A 153 -15.86 -4.93 -26.02
N ILE A 154 -17.15 -5.25 -26.05
CA ILE A 154 -17.95 -5.24 -27.28
C ILE A 154 -18.03 -3.83 -27.88
N ALA A 155 -18.16 -2.78 -27.07
CA ALA A 155 -18.21 -1.40 -27.53
C ALA A 155 -16.86 -0.89 -28.05
N LEU A 156 -15.76 -1.38 -27.47
CA LEU A 156 -14.39 -1.13 -27.92
C LEU A 156 -14.11 -1.85 -29.25
N GLU A 157 -14.49 -3.12 -29.36
CA GLU A 157 -14.33 -3.93 -30.58
C GLU A 157 -15.18 -3.40 -31.74
N LYS A 158 -16.42 -2.96 -31.46
CA LYS A 158 -17.34 -2.39 -32.45
C LYS A 158 -17.12 -0.89 -32.71
N GLY A 159 -16.23 -0.23 -31.96
CA GLY A 159 -15.94 1.20 -32.12
C GLY A 159 -17.10 2.15 -31.82
N SER A 160 -18.14 1.72 -31.10
CA SER A 160 -19.37 2.50 -30.86
C SER A 160 -19.24 3.58 -29.79
N LEU A 161 -18.10 3.67 -29.10
CA LEU A 161 -17.84 4.69 -28.06
C LEU A 161 -17.79 6.14 -28.61
N ALA A 162 -17.63 6.31 -29.93
CA ALA A 162 -17.65 7.62 -30.56
C ALA A 162 -19.08 8.17 -30.80
N ALA A 163 -20.10 7.30 -30.82
CA ALA A 163 -21.48 7.67 -31.13
C ALA A 163 -22.06 8.67 -30.12
N GLU A 164 -21.75 8.54 -28.82
CA GLU A 164 -22.24 9.50 -27.81
C GLU A 164 -21.71 10.93 -28.02
N LYS A 165 -20.50 11.08 -28.60
CA LYS A 165 -19.94 12.40 -28.92
C LYS A 165 -20.58 12.98 -30.18
N GLU A 166 -20.97 12.15 -31.15
CA GLU A 166 -21.72 12.59 -32.33
C GLU A 166 -23.16 12.96 -31.96
N ASP A 167 -23.83 12.18 -31.12
CA ASP A 167 -25.20 12.46 -30.65
C ASP A 167 -25.31 13.81 -29.93
N LYS A 168 -24.30 14.17 -29.11
CA LYS A 168 -24.25 15.48 -28.46
C LYS A 168 -24.02 16.60 -29.48
N LYS A 169 -23.07 16.43 -30.41
CA LYS A 169 -22.81 17.42 -31.47
C LYS A 169 -24.03 17.64 -32.36
N ASP A 170 -24.78 16.60 -32.69
CA ASP A 170 -25.96 16.70 -33.54
C ASP A 170 -27.16 17.28 -32.81
N LYS A 171 -27.28 17.06 -31.50
CA LYS A 171 -28.23 17.80 -30.65
C LYS A 171 -27.90 19.29 -30.59
N ASP A 172 -26.64 19.66 -30.41
CA ASP A 172 -26.21 21.06 -30.36
C ASP A 172 -26.41 21.77 -31.70
N LYS A 173 -26.12 21.11 -32.82
CA LYS A 173 -26.42 21.63 -34.17
C LYS A 173 -27.92 21.82 -34.38
N LYS A 174 -28.75 20.87 -33.93
CA LYS A 174 -30.22 20.99 -34.00
C LYS A 174 -30.71 22.17 -33.15
N VAL A 175 -30.27 22.29 -31.90
CA VAL A 175 -30.63 23.41 -31.03
C VAL A 175 -30.22 24.74 -31.64
N LYS A 176 -29.03 24.82 -32.23
CA LYS A 176 -28.57 26.02 -32.95
C LYS A 176 -29.43 26.35 -34.17
N PHE A 177 -29.79 25.34 -34.97
CA PHE A 177 -30.69 25.50 -36.11
C PHE A 177 -32.07 26.03 -35.70
N PHE A 178 -32.65 25.51 -34.61
CA PHE A 178 -33.93 26.03 -34.10
C PHE A 178 -33.81 27.46 -33.56
N ARG A 179 -32.72 27.79 -32.87
CA ARG A 179 -32.50 29.13 -32.34
C ARG A 179 -32.28 30.18 -33.43
N ASP A 180 -31.60 29.79 -34.51
CA ASP A 180 -31.25 30.71 -35.60
C ASP A 180 -32.39 30.85 -36.64
N ASN A 181 -33.26 29.83 -36.79
CA ASN A 181 -34.41 29.86 -37.73
C ASN A 181 -35.77 30.16 -37.10
N PHE A 182 -35.89 30.04 -35.77
CA PHE A 182 -37.11 30.36 -35.03
C PHE A 182 -36.77 31.25 -33.83
N PRO A 183 -36.47 32.54 -34.05
CA PRO A 183 -36.34 33.49 -32.96
C PRO A 183 -37.67 33.56 -32.21
N VAL A 184 -37.61 33.38 -30.89
CA VAL A 184 -38.77 33.51 -30.01
C VAL A 184 -39.04 35.01 -29.86
N GLU A 185 -40.15 35.49 -30.42
CA GLU A 185 -40.70 36.83 -30.17
C GLU A 185 -41.18 36.98 -28.71
#